data_AF-A0A7S2I0Q7-F1
#
_entry.id   AF-A0A7S2I0Q7-F1
#
_cell.length_a   1.000
_cell.length_b   1.000
_cell.length_c   1.000
_cell.angle_alpha   90.00
_cell.angle_beta   90.00
_cell.angle_gamma   90.00
#
_symmetry.space_group_name_H-M   'P 1'
#
loop_
_entity.id
_entity.type
_entity.pdbx_description
1 polymer ?
#
loop_
_entity_poly.entity_id
_entity_poly.type
_entity_poly.pdbx_seq_one_letter_code
_entity_poly.pdbx_strand_id
1 'polypeptide(L)'
;IVPIINGIRDAFDVVVVSYDWHPATHCSFVESANEGLVAFADDSPPKPEGGFAPFTVCKLAADNERPAHDQSLYPRHAVQDTPGAAADKDLDIRESDLRVNKGTKP
;
A
#
# COMPACT_ATOMS: atom_id res chain seq x y z
N ILE A 1 -3.30 19.62 -0.99
CA ILE A 1 -4.06 19.69 0.29
C ILE A 1 -3.19 19.93 1.52
N VAL A 2 -1.86 19.73 1.44
CA VAL A 2 -0.93 19.84 2.58
C VAL A 2 -1.11 21.10 3.45
N PRO A 3 -1.24 22.33 2.90
CA PRO A 3 -1.44 23.52 3.74
C PRO A 3 -2.72 23.49 4.57
N ILE A 4 -3.78 22.85 4.07
CA ILE A 4 -5.05 22.70 4.78
C ILE A 4 -4.88 21.71 5.94
N ILE A 5 -4.22 20.57 5.71
CA ILE A 5 -3.92 19.57 6.75
C ILE A 5 -3.11 20.23 7.88
N ASN A 6 -2.04 20.95 7.52
CA ASN A 6 -1.21 21.66 8.50
C ASN A 6 -2.01 22.72 9.25
N GLY A 7 -2.97 23.40 8.60
CA GLY A 7 -3.80 24.43 9.23
C GLY A 7 -4.82 23.91 10.24
N ILE A 8 -5.27 22.65 10.11
CA ILE A 8 -6.28 22.07 11.00
C ILE A 8 -5.69 21.21 12.12
N ARG A 9 -4.41 20.81 12.04
CA ARG A 9 -3.81 19.85 12.98
C ARG A 9 -3.92 20.27 14.45
N ASP A 10 -3.76 21.56 14.74
CA ASP A 10 -3.73 22.08 16.11
C ASP A 10 -5.14 22.23 16.72
N ALA A 11 -6.19 21.90 15.95
CA ALA A 11 -7.54 21.77 16.47
C ALA A 11 -7.81 20.40 17.13
N PHE A 12 -6.84 19.48 17.09
CA PHE A 12 -6.99 18.11 17.59
C PHE A 12 -5.99 17.82 18.72
N ASP A 13 -6.45 17.12 19.76
CA ASP A 13 -5.61 16.68 20.88
C ASP A 13 -4.60 15.58 20.47
N VAL A 14 -4.97 14.78 19.46
CA VAL A 14 -4.17 13.65 18.98
C VAL A 14 -4.05 13.70 17.46
N VAL A 15 -2.81 13.67 16.99
CA VAL A 15 -2.48 13.58 15.55
C VAL A 15 -1.73 12.27 15.32
N VAL A 16 -2.22 11.49 14.34
CA VAL A 16 -1.61 10.23 13.92
C VAL A 16 -1.29 10.31 12.43
N VAL A 17 -0.05 9.98 12.07
CA VAL A 17 0.43 9.97 10.69
C VAL A 17 0.58 8.52 10.24
N SER A 18 -0.20 8.13 9.24
CA SER A 18 -0.09 6.80 8.63
C SER A 18 0.80 6.83 7.39
N TYR A 19 1.63 5.81 7.23
CA TYR A 19 2.47 5.59 6.05
C TYR A 19 2.09 4.25 5.42
N ASP A 20 1.81 4.23 4.11
CA ASP A 20 2.02 2.98 3.37
C ASP A 20 3.50 2.65 3.40
N TRP A 21 3.81 1.39 3.70
CA TRP A 21 5.17 0.95 3.99
C TRP A 21 5.38 -0.47 3.48
N HIS A 22 5.38 -0.61 2.16
CA HIS A 22 5.29 -1.89 1.47
C HIS A 22 6.65 -2.55 1.24
N PRO A 23 6.83 -3.84 1.56
CA PRO A 23 8.00 -4.57 1.08
C PRO A 23 8.06 -4.53 -0.45
N ALA A 24 9.25 -4.66 -1.02
CA ALA A 24 9.39 -4.66 -2.47
C ALA A 24 8.56 -5.76 -3.16
N THR A 25 8.21 -6.84 -2.47
CA THR A 25 7.44 -7.94 -3.07
C THR A 25 5.96 -7.90 -2.73
N HIS A 26 5.43 -6.77 -2.26
CA HIS A 26 4.06 -6.65 -1.76
C HIS A 26 2.99 -7.15 -2.74
N CYS A 27 2.02 -7.90 -2.24
CA CYS A 27 0.99 -8.58 -3.02
C CYS A 27 0.08 -7.65 -3.84
N SER A 28 0.00 -6.37 -3.48
CA SER A 28 -0.74 -5.38 -4.26
C SER A 28 0.04 -4.86 -5.47
N PHE A 29 1.30 -5.26 -5.69
CA PHE A 29 2.09 -4.76 -6.80
C PHE A 29 1.88 -5.59 -8.06
N VAL A 30 1.64 -4.90 -9.18
CA VAL A 30 1.51 -5.53 -10.49
C VAL A 30 2.82 -6.21 -10.91
N GLU A 31 3.96 -5.67 -10.50
CA GLU A 31 5.29 -6.25 -10.70
C GLU A 31 5.41 -7.59 -9.98
N SER A 32 5.07 -7.64 -8.69
CA SER A 32 5.11 -8.88 -7.89
C SER A 32 4.14 -9.94 -8.40
N ALA A 33 2.94 -9.54 -8.82
CA ALA A 33 1.99 -10.42 -9.48
C ALA A 33 2.55 -10.98 -10.81
N ASN A 34 3.19 -10.14 -11.61
CA ASN A 34 3.77 -10.55 -12.89
C ASN A 34 5.03 -11.41 -12.74
N GLU A 35 5.77 -11.26 -11.65
CA GLU A 35 6.91 -12.10 -11.25
C GLU A 35 6.48 -13.45 -10.66
N GLY A 36 5.16 -13.65 -10.40
CA GLY A 36 4.63 -14.90 -9.86
C GLY A 36 4.83 -15.03 -8.34
N LEU A 37 5.01 -13.92 -7.63
CA LEU A 37 5.23 -13.89 -6.18
C LEU A 37 3.91 -13.84 -5.38
N VAL A 38 2.78 -13.71 -6.07
CA VAL A 38 1.46 -13.51 -5.46
C VAL A 38 0.60 -14.75 -5.64
N ALA A 39 -0.01 -15.21 -4.56
CA ALA A 39 -0.98 -16.30 -4.58
C ALA A 39 -2.37 -15.77 -4.91
N PHE A 40 -2.98 -16.30 -5.97
CA PHE A 40 -4.35 -15.99 -6.38
C PHE A 40 -5.31 -17.11 -5.98
N ALA A 41 -6.56 -16.77 -5.71
CA ALA A 41 -7.61 -17.76 -5.48
C ALA A 41 -7.92 -18.53 -6.78
N ASP A 42 -8.43 -19.75 -6.66
CA ASP A 42 -8.78 -20.60 -7.81
C ASP A 42 -9.83 -19.95 -8.74
N ASP A 43 -10.69 -19.10 -8.19
CA ASP A 43 -11.72 -18.33 -8.91
C ASP A 43 -11.27 -16.92 -9.33
N SER A 44 -9.98 -16.58 -9.17
CA SER A 44 -9.43 -15.33 -9.69
C SER A 44 -9.42 -15.35 -11.22
N PRO A 45 -9.64 -14.19 -11.89
CA PRO A 45 -9.38 -14.08 -13.32
C PRO A 45 -7.96 -14.54 -13.66
N PRO A 46 -7.78 -15.30 -14.76
CA PRO A 46 -6.46 -15.79 -15.14
C PRO A 46 -5.54 -14.62 -15.51
N LYS A 47 -4.24 -14.80 -15.26
CA LYS A 47 -3.22 -13.83 -15.70
C LYS A 47 -3.27 -13.72 -17.23
N PRO A 48 -3.41 -12.50 -17.79
CA PRO A 48 -3.34 -12.31 -19.24
C PRO A 48 -1.98 -12.75 -19.80
N GLU A 49 -1.93 -13.15 -21.07
CA GLU A 49 -0.68 -13.57 -21.75
C GLU A 49 0.42 -12.49 -21.66
N GLY A 50 0.04 -11.22 -21.77
CA GLY A 50 0.93 -10.07 -21.61
C GLY A 50 1.22 -9.66 -20.17
N GLY A 51 0.73 -10.40 -19.18
CA GLY A 51 0.74 -10.04 -17.77
C GLY A 51 -0.40 -9.10 -17.36
N PHE A 52 -0.52 -8.88 -16.06
CA PHE A 52 -1.44 -7.90 -15.49
C PHE A 52 -1.00 -6.48 -15.81
N ALA A 53 -1.97 -5.59 -16.04
CA ALA A 53 -1.75 -4.15 -16.13
C ALA A 53 -1.99 -3.47 -14.77
N PRO A 54 -1.41 -2.29 -14.51
CA PRO A 54 -1.81 -1.47 -13.37
C PRO A 54 -3.32 -1.30 -13.28
N PHE A 55 -3.85 -1.34 -12.06
CA PHE A 55 -5.26 -1.24 -11.70
C PHE A 55 -6.14 -2.43 -12.12
N THR A 56 -5.54 -3.55 -12.55
CA THR A 56 -6.27 -4.81 -12.74
C THR A 56 -6.79 -5.30 -11.40
N VAL A 57 -8.06 -5.68 -11.34
CA VAL A 57 -8.65 -6.35 -10.18
C VAL A 57 -8.46 -7.86 -10.33
N CYS A 58 -7.88 -8.47 -9.31
CA CYS A 58 -7.68 -9.91 -9.17
C CYS A 58 -8.25 -10.38 -7.83
N LYS A 59 -8.35 -11.69 -7.62
CA LYS A 59 -8.71 -12.22 -6.30
C LYS A 59 -7.50 -12.90 -5.66
N LEU A 60 -7.00 -12.34 -4.57
CA LEU A 60 -5.92 -12.94 -3.81
C LEU A 60 -6.42 -14.18 -3.07
N ALA A 61 -5.55 -15.17 -2.93
CA ALA A 61 -5.84 -16.35 -2.12
C ALA A 61 -6.03 -15.98 -0.63
N ALA A 62 -6.73 -16.83 0.10
CA ALA A 62 -6.78 -16.73 1.56
C ALA A 62 -5.40 -17.01 2.17
N ASP A 63 -5.12 -16.40 3.31
CA ASP A 63 -3.99 -16.71 4.16
C ASP A 63 -4.46 -16.87 5.63
N ASN A 64 -3.51 -17.02 6.56
CA ASN A 64 -3.82 -17.22 7.98
C ASN A 64 -4.49 -16.02 8.66
N GLU A 65 -4.46 -14.84 8.04
CA GLU A 65 -4.97 -13.59 8.60
C GLU A 65 -6.21 -13.08 7.85
N ARG A 66 -6.37 -13.43 6.57
CA ARG A 66 -7.44 -12.88 5.72
C ARG A 66 -8.05 -13.94 4.80
N PRO A 67 -9.37 -13.94 4.61
CA PRO A 67 -10.00 -14.73 3.56
C PRO A 67 -9.58 -14.22 2.18
N ALA A 68 -9.83 -15.04 1.15
CA ALA A 68 -9.67 -14.63 -0.24
C ALA A 68 -10.53 -13.37 -0.51
N HIS A 69 -9.96 -12.41 -1.20
CA HIS A 69 -10.58 -11.09 -1.41
C HIS A 69 -10.12 -10.47 -2.71
N ASP A 70 -10.96 -9.56 -3.24
CA ASP A 70 -10.63 -8.81 -4.43
C ASP A 70 -9.56 -7.74 -4.10
N GLN A 71 -8.57 -7.62 -4.97
CA GLN A 71 -7.45 -6.71 -4.86
C GLN A 71 -7.20 -6.03 -6.19
N SER A 72 -7.13 -4.70 -6.16
CA SER A 72 -6.56 -3.92 -7.27
C SER A 72 -5.04 -3.99 -7.23
N LEU A 73 -4.42 -4.36 -8.34
CA LEU A 73 -2.97 -4.28 -8.47
C LEU A 73 -2.56 -2.84 -8.77
N TYR A 74 -1.45 -2.38 -8.19
CA TYR A 74 -0.90 -1.04 -8.37
C TYR A 74 0.53 -1.14 -8.88
N PRO A 75 1.06 -0.10 -9.55
CA PRO A 75 2.50 0.03 -9.70
C PRO A 75 3.16 0.05 -8.32
N ARG A 76 4.39 -0.42 -8.23
CA ARG A 76 5.20 -0.34 -7.02
C ARG A 76 5.24 1.09 -6.47
N HIS A 77 4.86 1.23 -5.21
CA HIS A 77 4.76 2.52 -4.53
C HIS A 77 5.08 2.36 -3.04
N ALA A 78 5.44 3.46 -2.38
CA ALA A 78 5.68 3.50 -0.94
C ALA A 78 6.51 2.31 -0.41
N VAL A 79 7.58 1.96 -1.16
CA VAL A 79 8.44 0.83 -0.81
C VAL A 79 9.28 1.19 0.41
N GLN A 80 9.39 0.25 1.35
CA GLN A 80 10.16 0.42 2.59
C GLN A 80 11.57 0.95 2.31
N ASP A 81 11.98 1.92 3.13
CA ASP A 81 13.30 2.55 3.09
C ASP A 81 13.64 3.27 1.77
N THR A 82 12.62 3.61 0.98
CA THR A 82 12.79 4.42 -0.24
C THR A 82 12.24 5.85 -0.09
N PRO A 83 12.76 6.82 -0.86
CA PRO A 83 12.18 8.17 -0.89
C PRO A 83 10.69 8.20 -1.23
N GLY A 84 10.19 7.24 -2.01
CA GLY A 84 8.79 7.15 -2.40
C GLY A 84 7.83 6.78 -1.26
N ALA A 85 8.36 6.37 -0.11
CA ALA A 85 7.58 6.06 1.09
C ALA A 85 7.64 7.18 2.15
N ALA A 86 8.45 8.21 1.94
CA ALA A 86 8.48 9.37 2.81
C ALA A 86 7.19 10.19 2.69
N ALA A 87 6.81 10.86 3.78
CA ALA A 87 5.76 11.88 3.70
C ALA A 87 6.22 13.06 2.84
N ASP A 88 5.26 13.80 2.30
CA ASP A 88 5.54 15.07 1.63
C ASP A 88 6.35 15.98 2.56
N LYS A 89 7.44 16.57 2.04
CA LYS A 89 8.39 17.38 2.80
C LYS A 89 7.75 18.60 3.47
N ASP A 90 6.60 19.06 2.97
CA ASP A 90 5.90 20.24 3.48
C ASP A 90 4.82 19.90 4.50
N LEU A 91 4.60 18.61 4.80
CA LEU A 91 3.67 18.17 5.83
C LEU A 91 4.28 18.42 7.23
N ASP A 92 3.56 19.14 8.09
CA ASP A 92 3.98 19.43 9.47
C ASP A 92 3.82 18.18 10.34
N ILE A 93 4.84 17.33 10.32
CA ILE A 93 4.95 16.14 11.17
C ILE A 93 5.88 16.47 12.33
N ARG A 94 5.34 16.47 13.54
CA ARG A 94 6.06 16.76 14.78
C ARG A 94 6.61 15.47 15.38
N GLU A 95 7.67 15.57 16.18
CA GLU A 95 8.25 14.42 16.89
C GLU A 95 7.26 13.75 17.86
N SER A 96 6.30 14.53 18.39
CA SER A 96 5.23 14.07 19.27
C SER A 96 4.14 13.26 18.56
N ASP A 97 4.08 13.30 17.23
CA ASP A 97 3.00 12.67 16.48
C ASP A 97 3.18 11.13 16.46
N LEU A 98 2.08 10.41 16.65
CA LEU A 98 2.10 8.95 16.55
C LEU A 98 2.24 8.54 15.08
N ARG A 99 3.08 7.55 14.80
CA ARG A 99 3.33 7.05 13.45
C ARG A 99 2.90 5.60 13.32
N VAL A 100 2.18 5.28 12.25
CA VAL A 100 1.70 3.93 11.98
C VAL A 100 2.05 3.54 10.55
N ASN A 101 2.80 2.44 10.40
CA ASN A 101 3.08 1.84 9.11
C ASN A 101 2.02 0.79 8.78
N LYS A 102 1.46 0.84 7.57
CA LYS A 102 0.47 -0.12 7.08
C LYS A 102 0.95 -0.76 5.78
N GLY A 103 0.41 -1.96 5.46
CA GLY A 103 0.76 -2.68 4.24
C GLY A 103 2.16 -3.31 4.27
N THR A 104 2.66 -3.71 5.44
CA THR A 104 4.01 -4.26 5.61
C THR A 104 4.13 -5.75 5.25
N LYS A 105 3.01 -6.44 5.02
CA LYS A 105 2.97 -7.87 4.71
C LYS A 105 3.33 -8.10 3.24
N PRO A 106 4.25 -9.01 2.91
CA PRO A 106 4.58 -9.36 1.53
C PRO A 106 3.37 -9.81 0.72
#